data_AF-U5MWU6-F1
#
_entry.id   AF-U5MWU6-F1
#
_cell.length_a   1.000
_cell.length_b   1.000
_cell.length_c   1.000
_cell.angle_alpha   90.00
_cell.angle_beta   90.00
_cell.angle_gamma   90.00
#
_symmetry.space_group_name_H-M   'P 1'
#
loop_
_entity.id
_entity.type
_entity.pdbx_description
1 polymer ?
#
loop_
_entity_poly.entity_id
_entity_poly.type
_entity_poly.pdbx_seq_one_letter_code
_entity_poly.pdbx_strand_id
1 'polypeptide(L)'
;MYSKLRINIKTCFRIGVEVTMAEIKFDIIKNIAVLSEGAKGWKREVNIISWNGRKPKIDIRDWDESHVKMGKGITLSSDELKQLKEVLDQINIDELDID
;
A
#
# COMPACT_ATOMS: atom_id res chain seq x y z
N MET A 1 62.36 3.96 -7.55
CA MET A 1 61.76 2.91 -6.69
C MET A 1 60.76 3.59 -5.77
N TYR A 2 59.60 2.96 -5.56
CA TYR A 2 58.45 3.41 -4.73
C TYR A 2 57.54 4.48 -5.33
N SER A 3 56.22 4.43 -5.23
CA SER A 3 55.24 3.33 -5.27
C SER A 3 53.86 4.00 -5.25
N LYS A 4 53.08 3.72 -6.29
CA LYS A 4 51.61 3.79 -6.42
C LYS A 4 50.79 4.48 -5.31
N LEU A 5 50.28 5.65 -5.71
CA LEU A 5 48.90 6.12 -5.59
C LEU A 5 47.86 5.10 -5.07
N ARG A 6 47.15 5.47 -3.99
CA ARG A 6 45.79 4.99 -3.70
C ARG A 6 45.02 6.12 -3.00
N ILE A 7 44.22 6.82 -3.80
CA ILE A 7 43.26 7.81 -3.33
C ILE A 7 42.06 7.00 -2.80
N ASN A 8 41.84 7.01 -1.49
CA ASN A 8 40.61 6.50 -0.90
C ASN A 8 39.81 7.70 -0.43
N ILE A 9 38.85 8.11 -1.26
CA ILE A 9 38.01 9.28 -1.07
C ILE A 9 37.00 8.90 0.03
N LYS A 10 37.42 9.01 1.29
CA LYS A 10 36.50 9.07 2.42
C LYS A 10 35.86 10.45 2.42
N THR A 11 34.85 10.65 1.57
CA THR A 11 34.02 11.85 1.63
C THR A 11 33.19 11.79 2.91
N CYS A 12 33.65 12.55 3.90
CA CYS A 12 32.83 13.02 5.01
C CYS A 12 31.67 13.83 4.42
N PHE A 13 30.42 13.38 4.60
CA PHE A 13 29.29 14.30 4.62
C PHE A 13 28.37 13.93 5.77
N ARG A 14 28.39 14.84 6.73
CA ARG A 14 27.76 14.82 8.03
C ARG A 14 26.38 15.44 7.87
N ILE A 15 25.37 14.62 7.61
CA ILE A 15 23.97 14.98 7.86
C ILE A 15 23.27 13.71 8.34
N GLY A 16 23.26 13.50 9.66
CA GLY A 16 22.39 12.51 10.28
C GLY A 16 20.96 13.02 10.23
N VAL A 17 20.27 12.78 9.11
CA VAL A 17 18.81 12.73 9.11
C VAL A 17 18.47 11.30 9.49
N GLU A 18 18.20 11.07 10.77
CA GLU A 18 17.50 9.87 11.20
C GLU A 18 16.08 10.00 10.65
N VAL A 19 15.85 9.40 9.47
CA VAL A 19 14.50 9.25 8.92
C VAL A 19 13.80 8.28 9.87
N THR A 20 13.13 8.83 10.88
CA THR A 20 12.19 8.09 11.70
C THR A 20 11.07 7.65 10.77
N MET A 21 11.19 6.42 10.26
CA MET A 21 10.10 5.75 9.56
C MET A 21 8.95 5.69 10.56
N ALA A 22 8.00 6.60 10.43
CA ALA A 22 6.82 6.63 11.28
C ALA A 22 6.17 5.25 11.19
N GLU A 23 6.21 4.48 12.27
CA GLU A 23 5.54 3.19 12.34
C GLU A 23 4.06 3.41 12.03
N ILE A 24 3.64 2.91 10.86
CA ILE A 24 2.25 3.02 10.46
C ILE A 24 1.48 1.95 11.23
N LYS A 25 0.69 2.38 12.22
CA LYS A 25 -0.22 1.50 12.95
C LYS A 25 -1.52 1.40 12.18
N PHE A 26 -2.01 0.19 11.99
CA PHE A 26 -3.29 -0.05 11.33
C PHE A 26 -4.04 -1.16 12.05
N ASP A 27 -5.35 -1.00 12.14
CA ASP A 27 -6.26 -2.00 12.69
C ASP A 27 -7.27 -2.38 11.62
N ILE A 28 -7.27 -3.66 11.24
CA ILE A 28 -8.27 -4.23 10.33
C ILE A 28 -9.53 -4.50 11.16
N ILE A 29 -10.56 -3.67 10.97
CA ILE A 29 -11.82 -3.79 11.71
C ILE A 29 -12.69 -4.89 11.12
N LYS A 30 -12.74 -4.96 9.78
CA LYS A 30 -13.60 -5.90 9.07
C LYS A 30 -13.06 -6.19 7.68
N ASN A 31 -13.05 -7.46 7.30
CA ASN A 31 -12.86 -7.89 5.92
C ASN A 31 -14.22 -7.93 5.20
N ILE A 32 -14.30 -7.29 4.03
CA ILE A 32 -15.54 -7.20 3.25
C ILE A 32 -15.54 -8.25 2.15
N ALA A 33 -14.50 -8.27 1.32
CA ALA A 33 -14.41 -9.15 0.16
C ALA A 33 -12.96 -9.34 -0.29
N VAL A 34 -12.71 -10.45 -0.97
CA VAL A 34 -11.48 -10.72 -1.72
C VAL A 34 -11.80 -10.52 -3.20
N LEU A 35 -11.08 -9.61 -3.86
CA LEU A 35 -11.25 -9.29 -5.29
C LEU A 35 -10.48 -10.26 -6.18
N SER A 36 -9.27 -10.65 -5.78
CA SER A 36 -8.45 -11.59 -6.52
C SER A 36 -7.43 -12.28 -5.64
N GLU A 37 -7.00 -13.47 -6.09
CA GLU A 37 -5.90 -14.21 -5.50
C GLU A 37 -4.70 -14.13 -6.45
N GLY A 38 -3.64 -13.49 -5.98
CA GLY A 38 -2.37 -13.35 -6.68
C GLY A 38 -1.42 -14.52 -6.45
N ALA A 39 -0.26 -14.45 -7.10
CA ALA A 39 0.80 -15.44 -6.92
C ALA A 39 1.34 -15.42 -5.47
N LYS A 40 1.73 -16.58 -4.96
CA LYS A 40 2.35 -16.76 -3.63
C LYS A 40 1.44 -16.36 -2.45
N GLY A 41 0.13 -16.58 -2.58
CA GLY A 41 -0.81 -16.39 -1.46
C GLY A 41 -1.21 -14.93 -1.21
N TRP A 42 -0.80 -14.00 -2.07
CA TRP A 42 -1.23 -12.62 -1.95
C TRP A 42 -2.69 -12.50 -2.34
N LYS A 43 -3.48 -11.76 -1.56
CA LYS A 43 -4.90 -11.55 -1.84
C LYS A 43 -5.17 -10.06 -1.96
N ARG A 44 -5.85 -9.67 -3.02
CA ARG A 44 -6.37 -8.31 -3.16
C ARG A 44 -7.68 -8.24 -2.41
N GLU A 45 -7.71 -7.47 -1.33
CA GLU A 45 -8.85 -7.45 -0.42
C GLU A 45 -9.42 -6.05 -0.28
N VAL A 46 -10.74 -6.00 -0.04
CA VAL A 46 -11.46 -4.81 0.40
C VAL A 46 -11.69 -4.94 1.89
N ASN A 47 -11.04 -4.07 2.66
CA ASN A 47 -11.05 -4.08 4.11
C ASN A 47 -11.54 -2.75 4.67
N ILE A 48 -12.09 -2.76 5.88
CA ILE A 48 -12.31 -1.56 6.68
C ILE A 48 -11.13 -1.43 7.64
N ILE A 49 -10.31 -0.40 7.44
CA ILE A 49 -9.07 -0.20 8.19
C ILE A 49 -9.11 1.14 8.92
N SER A 50 -8.73 1.12 10.19
CA SER A 50 -8.41 2.31 10.98
C SER A 50 -6.90 2.54 10.93
N TRP A 51 -6.49 3.67 10.36
CA TRP A 51 -5.08 4.06 10.31
C TRP A 51 -4.75 4.95 11.50
N ASN A 52 -3.75 4.57 12.30
CA ASN A 52 -3.28 5.30 13.49
C ASN A 52 -4.41 5.70 14.45
N GLY A 53 -5.39 4.81 14.66
CA GLY A 53 -6.55 5.06 15.51
C GLY A 53 -7.53 6.13 14.98
N ARG A 54 -7.43 6.50 13.70
CA ARG A 54 -8.35 7.45 13.07
C ARG A 54 -9.66 6.78 12.68
N LYS A 55 -10.62 7.58 12.20
CA LYS A 55 -11.88 7.06 11.69
C LYS A 55 -11.63 5.99 10.63
N PRO A 56 -12.27 4.81 10.75
CA PRO A 56 -12.06 3.73 9.81
C PRO A 56 -12.56 4.12 8.42
N LYS A 57 -11.81 3.65 7.42
CA LYS A 57 -12.05 3.89 5.99
C LYS A 57 -12.00 2.57 5.24
N ILE A 58 -12.56 2.56 4.03
CA ILE A 58 -12.38 1.41 3.14
C ILE A 58 -10.96 1.49 2.57
N ASP A 59 -10.25 0.38 2.58
CA ASP A 59 -8.94 0.23 1.97
C ASP A 59 -8.98 -0.97 1.03
N ILE A 60 -8.52 -0.77 -0.21
CA ILE A 60 -8.37 -1.82 -1.21
C ILE A 60 -6.88 -2.01 -1.43
N ARG A 61 -6.35 -3.17 -1.06
CA ARG A 61 -4.91 -3.43 -1.08
C ARG A 61 -4.61 -4.92 -1.20
N ASP A 62 -3.41 -5.21 -1.72
CA ASP A 62 -2.84 -6.54 -1.70
C ASP A 62 -2.26 -6.86 -0.32
N TRP A 63 -2.76 -7.91 0.32
CA TRP A 63 -2.30 -8.42 1.60
C TRP A 63 -1.63 -9.79 1.42
N ASP A 64 -0.65 -10.11 2.25
CA ASP A 64 -0.15 -11.49 2.36
C ASP A 64 -1.10 -12.36 3.20
N GLU A 65 -0.92 -13.69 3.15
CA GLU A 65 -1.77 -14.65 3.88
C GLU A 65 -1.82 -14.40 5.40
N SER A 66 -0.83 -13.69 5.94
CA SER A 66 -0.71 -13.39 7.37
C SER A 66 -1.10 -11.94 7.73
N HIS A 67 -1.55 -11.13 6.76
CA HIS A 67 -1.84 -9.69 6.90
C HIS A 67 -0.73 -8.86 7.56
N VAL A 68 0.53 -9.30 7.44
CA VAL A 68 1.72 -8.62 7.99
C VAL A 68 2.30 -7.67 6.95
N LYS A 69 2.36 -8.13 5.69
CA LYS A 69 2.87 -7.34 4.57
C LYS A 69 1.71 -6.80 3.76
N MET A 70 1.85 -5.53 3.43
CA MET A 70 0.87 -4.79 2.66
C MET A 70 1.52 -4.29 1.37
N GLY A 71 0.83 -4.48 0.26
CA GLY A 71 1.25 -4.03 -1.06
C GLY A 71 0.82 -2.59 -1.35
N LYS A 72 0.80 -2.25 -2.64
CA LYS A 72 0.18 -1.01 -3.10
C LYS A 72 -1.34 -1.12 -2.94
N GLY A 73 -1.96 -0.02 -2.56
CA GLY A 73 -3.40 0.04 -2.36
C GLY A 73 -3.90 1.47 -2.32
N ILE A 74 -5.22 1.58 -2.17
CA ILE A 74 -5.91 2.85 -2.09
C ILE A 74 -6.84 2.84 -0.88
N THR A 75 -6.80 3.92 -0.09
CA THR A 75 -7.77 4.15 0.97
C THR A 75 -8.82 5.13 0.47
N LEU A 76 -10.08 4.72 0.50
CA LEU A 76 -11.23 5.51 0.07
C LEU A 76 -12.02 5.99 1.28
N SER A 77 -12.36 7.27 1.28
CA SER A 77 -13.36 7.83 2.18
C SER A 77 -14.77 7.35 1.82
N SER A 78 -15.71 7.56 2.74
CA SER A 78 -17.12 7.17 2.54
C SER A 78 -17.76 7.89 1.35
N ASP A 79 -17.34 9.12 1.05
CA ASP A 79 -17.91 9.92 -0.04
C ASP A 79 -17.34 9.49 -1.40
N GLU A 80 -16.02 9.24 -1.47
CA GLU A 80 -15.39 8.67 -2.66
C GLU A 80 -15.95 7.29 -3.01
N LEU A 81 -16.24 6.46 -2.00
CA LEU A 81 -16.84 5.14 -2.22
C LEU A 81 -18.25 5.24 -2.81
N LYS A 82 -19.06 6.20 -2.35
CA LYS A 82 -20.41 6.42 -2.90
C LYS A 82 -20.33 6.84 -4.37
N GLN A 83 -19.46 7.79 -4.68
CA GLN A 83 -19.26 8.23 -6.06
C GLN A 83 -18.73 7.08 -6.94
N LEU A 84 -17.77 6.29 -6.44
CA LEU A 84 -17.26 5.12 -7.15
C LEU A 84 -18.38 4.12 -7.44
N LYS A 85 -19.25 3.86 -6.46
CA LYS A 85 -20.40 2.98 -6.66
C LYS A 85 -21.35 3.52 -7.73
N GLU A 86 -21.70 4.81 -7.68
CA GLU A 86 -22.58 5.43 -8.68
C GLU A 86 -22.01 5.33 -10.09
N VAL A 87 -20.70 5.50 -10.25
CA VAL A 87 -20.01 5.34 -11.53
C VAL A 87 -20.01 3.88 -11.98
N LEU A 88 -19.70 2.94 -11.09
CA LEU A 88 -19.70 1.50 -11.41
C LEU A 88 -21.10 1.00 -11.80
N ASP A 89 -22.15 1.49 -11.14
CA ASP A 89 -23.54 1.12 -11.46
C ASP A 89 -23.99 1.66 -12.83
N GLN A 90 -23.36 2.73 -13.35
CA GLN A 90 -23.65 3.30 -14.67
C GLN A 90 -22.90 2.62 -15.81
N ILE A 91 -21.83 1.88 -15.51
CA ILE A 91 -20.99 1.26 -16.52
C ILE A 91 -21.38 -0.21 -16.65
N ASN A 92 -21.67 -0.65 -17.88
CA ASN A 92 -21.81 -2.08 -18.15
C ASN A 92 -20.41 -2.69 -18.29
N ILE A 93 -19.94 -3.33 -17.21
CA ILE A 93 -18.59 -3.90 -17.13
C ILE A 93 -18.36 -4.95 -18.24
N ASP A 94 -19.39 -5.70 -18.63
CA ASP A 94 -19.30 -6.75 -19.65
C ASP A 94 -19.14 -6.19 -21.08
N GLU A 95 -19.49 -4.92 -21.30
CA GLU A 95 -19.29 -4.22 -22.58
C GLU A 95 -17.95 -3.50 -22.65
N LEU A 96 -17.24 -3.38 -21.52
CA LEU A 96 -15.90 -2.84 -21.52
C LEU A 96 -14.94 -3.94 -21.96
N ASP A 97 -14.29 -3.75 -23.11
CA ASP A 97 -13.21 -4.62 -23.60
C ASP A 97 -11.96 -4.46 -22.72
N ILE A 98 -11.98 -5.04 -21.52
CA ILE A 98 -10.93 -4.99 -20.52
C ILE A 98 -10.60 -6.41 -20.07
N ASP A 99 -9.31 -6.76 -20.10
CA ASP A 99 -8.75 -8.08 -19.75
C ASP A 99 -8.61 -8.31 -18.23
#